data_AF-A0A0E0BGE5-F1
#
_entry.id   AF-A0A0E0BGE5-F1
#
_cell.length_a   1.000
_cell.length_b   1.000
_cell.length_c   1.000
_cell.angle_alpha   90.00
_cell.angle_beta   90.00
_cell.angle_gamma   90.00
#
_symmetry.space_group_name_H-M   'P 1'
#
loop_
_entity.id
_entity.type
_entity.pdbx_description
1 polymer ?
#
loop_
_entity_poly.entity_id
_entity_poly.type
_entity_poly.pdbx_seq_one_letter_code
_entity_poly.pdbx_strand_id
1 'polypeptide(L)'
;MRKMSAASSGRVKIGDLPDDLLRRVVSLLSARQAVQTSALSRRWRHLWRSAPLLQILPDDGFRTVRGLNEFAKHLLLLRDRAALLDACVINFDCCEFESYQDLPDDPDVGLWLRHAVSCQAQWIRVEIYVEDDPLCLPDLPLVSKHLRVLELKYVKIKDSLVDFSGCPALEHLKFWGGFIHAHTISSPSVKHMIMDGCGFNRKFRTRISVPSLISLQLKHFWGATPFLEDMPLLVTASVSLSDDCRDRCVNTEFGKCGDPGCFDCGANKVIDCDGCVLLQVYVQKGSEVVPHLACLLEHAPLVEKITLQLSTQQVYLLQEPYNFVEIEDSDKPLKQAFPFKNLKIVEIKCHEGDERVNTVLKILSQNSVPLEKINDLVSSP
;
A
#
# COMPACT_ATOMS: atom_id res chain seq x y z
N MET A 1 12.83 -49.64 -54.40
CA MET A 1 11.68 -49.07 -53.65
C MET A 1 12.21 -48.17 -52.55
N ARG A 2 11.78 -46.90 -52.48
CA ARG A 2 12.13 -46.00 -51.37
C ARG A 2 11.28 -46.38 -50.14
N LYS A 3 11.90 -46.79 -49.03
CA LYS A 3 11.21 -46.80 -47.73
C LYS A 3 11.09 -45.36 -47.26
N MET A 4 9.88 -44.80 -47.36
CA MET A 4 9.54 -43.56 -46.65
C MET A 4 9.51 -43.88 -45.16
N SER A 5 10.53 -43.44 -44.41
CA SER A 5 10.43 -43.42 -42.95
C SER A 5 9.37 -42.40 -42.57
N ALA A 6 8.39 -42.83 -41.76
CA ALA A 6 7.31 -41.96 -41.29
C ALA A 6 7.89 -40.69 -40.63
N ALA A 7 7.27 -39.54 -40.92
CA ALA A 7 7.56 -38.32 -40.19
C ALA A 7 7.28 -38.58 -38.70
N SER A 8 8.33 -38.59 -37.87
CA SER A 8 8.15 -38.65 -36.43
C SER A 8 7.41 -37.39 -36.01
N SER A 9 6.19 -37.54 -35.48
CA SER A 9 5.51 -36.48 -34.76
C SER A 9 6.41 -36.08 -33.58
N GLY A 10 7.14 -34.98 -33.76
CA GLY A 10 8.23 -34.54 -32.89
C GLY A 10 7.73 -34.06 -31.54
N ARG A 11 7.29 -34.99 -30.69
CA ARG A 11 7.01 -34.74 -29.28
C ARG A 11 8.33 -34.46 -28.57
N VAL A 12 8.74 -33.19 -28.57
CA VAL A 12 9.80 -32.68 -27.69
C VAL A 12 9.42 -33.08 -26.27
N LYS A 13 10.21 -33.95 -25.63
CA LYS A 13 9.94 -34.32 -24.24
C LYS A 13 10.43 -33.17 -23.38
N ILE A 14 9.73 -32.91 -22.27
CA ILE A 14 10.17 -31.88 -21.32
C ILE A 14 11.60 -32.13 -20.82
N GLY A 15 12.03 -33.40 -20.74
CA GLY A 15 13.40 -33.78 -20.39
C GLY A 15 14.48 -33.42 -21.42
N ASP A 16 14.12 -33.02 -22.64
CA ASP A 16 15.05 -32.63 -23.72
C ASP A 16 15.36 -31.11 -23.71
N LEU A 17 14.60 -30.31 -22.96
CA LEU A 17 14.80 -28.86 -22.84
C LEU A 17 16.11 -28.52 -22.09
N PRO A 18 16.81 -27.40 -22.38
CA PRO A 18 17.94 -26.90 -21.58
C PRO A 18 17.54 -26.51 -20.14
N ASP A 19 18.50 -26.55 -19.21
CA ASP A 19 18.26 -26.27 -17.78
C ASP A 19 17.68 -24.88 -17.52
N ASP A 20 18.00 -23.87 -18.33
CA ASP A 20 17.43 -22.52 -18.23
C ASP A 20 15.93 -22.48 -18.53
N LEU A 21 15.47 -23.25 -19.51
CA LEU A 21 14.05 -23.39 -19.79
C LEU A 21 13.36 -24.22 -18.70
N LEU A 22 14.03 -25.24 -18.16
CA LEU A 22 13.48 -26.00 -17.03
C LEU A 22 13.39 -25.16 -15.75
N ARG A 23 14.38 -24.31 -15.44
CA ARG A 23 14.30 -23.31 -14.35
C ARG A 23 13.11 -22.38 -14.52
N ARG A 24 12.85 -21.90 -15.74
CA ARG A 24 11.66 -21.09 -16.06
C ARG A 24 10.36 -21.86 -15.84
N VAL A 25 10.25 -23.11 -16.31
CA VAL A 25 9.07 -23.96 -16.07
C VAL A 25 8.85 -24.17 -14.57
N VAL A 26 9.91 -24.49 -13.82
CA VAL A 26 9.84 -24.67 -12.36
C VAL A 26 9.45 -23.38 -11.63
N SER A 27 9.85 -22.20 -12.12
CA SER A 27 9.48 -20.91 -11.52
C SER A 27 8.01 -20.52 -11.69
N LEU A 28 7.27 -21.17 -12.61
CA LEU A 28 5.82 -20.99 -12.76
C LEU A 28 5.00 -21.80 -11.75
N LEU A 29 5.65 -22.72 -11.01
CA LEU A 29 5.02 -23.54 -9.98
C LEU A 29 5.06 -22.83 -8.63
N SER A 30 4.17 -23.24 -7.72
CA SER A 30 4.28 -22.88 -6.30
C SER A 30 5.55 -23.48 -5.68
N ALA A 31 5.99 -22.96 -4.55
CA ALA A 31 7.25 -23.37 -3.91
C ALA A 31 7.23 -24.86 -3.53
N ARG A 32 6.10 -25.39 -3.03
CA ARG A 32 5.97 -26.81 -2.69
C ARG A 32 6.02 -27.68 -3.95
N GLN A 33 5.31 -27.28 -5.01
CA GLN A 33 5.31 -27.98 -6.30
C GLN A 33 6.70 -27.96 -6.96
N ALA A 34 7.38 -26.81 -6.96
CA ALA A 34 8.73 -26.63 -7.45
C ALA A 34 9.73 -27.56 -6.74
N VAL A 35 9.67 -27.65 -5.41
CA VAL A 35 10.46 -28.60 -4.62
C VAL A 35 10.07 -30.06 -4.95
N GLN A 36 8.78 -30.38 -5.12
CA GLN A 36 8.33 -31.72 -5.51
C GLN A 36 8.88 -32.19 -6.86
N THR A 37 9.14 -31.27 -7.83
CA THR A 37 9.80 -31.65 -9.09
C THR A 37 11.17 -32.30 -8.90
N SER A 38 11.83 -32.09 -7.76
CA SER A 38 13.11 -32.72 -7.41
C SER A 38 13.07 -34.26 -7.38
N ALA A 39 11.87 -34.85 -7.24
CA ALA A 39 11.65 -36.29 -7.28
C ALA A 39 11.57 -36.87 -8.71
N LEU A 40 11.32 -36.05 -9.74
CA LEU A 40 11.10 -36.51 -11.11
C LEU A 40 12.33 -37.20 -11.72
N SER A 41 13.52 -36.64 -11.50
CA SER A 41 14.80 -37.27 -11.84
C SER A 41 15.98 -36.51 -11.23
N ARG A 42 17.19 -37.08 -11.33
CA ARG A 42 18.44 -36.45 -10.87
C ARG A 42 18.65 -35.03 -11.44
N ARG A 43 18.20 -34.77 -12.67
CA ARG A 43 18.33 -33.46 -13.34
C ARG A 43 17.46 -32.38 -12.70
N TRP A 44 16.26 -32.75 -12.25
CA TRP A 44 15.30 -31.79 -11.67
C TRP A 44 15.59 -31.47 -10.19
N ARG A 45 16.40 -32.30 -9.52
CA ARG A 45 16.70 -32.23 -8.09
C ARG A 45 17.08 -30.85 -7.56
N HIS A 46 17.76 -30.05 -8.37
CA HIS A 46 18.35 -28.76 -7.97
C HIS A 46 17.77 -27.55 -8.71
N LEU A 47 16.90 -27.74 -9.72
CA LEU A 47 16.43 -26.63 -10.57
C LEU A 47 15.67 -25.55 -9.81
N TRP A 48 14.84 -25.96 -8.84
CA TRP A 48 14.07 -25.04 -8.00
C TRP A 48 14.95 -24.12 -7.14
N ARG A 49 16.18 -24.55 -6.79
CA ARG A 49 17.09 -23.79 -5.92
C ARG A 49 17.60 -22.51 -6.57
N SER A 50 17.59 -22.46 -7.91
CA SER A 50 18.02 -21.32 -8.72
C SER A 50 16.89 -20.84 -9.64
N ALA A 51 15.62 -21.11 -9.27
CA ALA A 51 14.46 -20.64 -10.01
C ALA A 51 14.28 -19.11 -9.79
N PRO A 52 14.10 -18.31 -10.86
CA PRO A 52 14.06 -16.85 -10.76
C PRO A 52 12.80 -16.29 -10.08
N LEU A 53 11.72 -17.07 -9.97
CA LEU A 53 10.52 -16.70 -9.22
C LEU A 53 10.38 -17.65 -8.03
N LEU A 54 10.03 -17.08 -6.88
CA LEU A 54 9.71 -17.81 -5.65
C LEU A 54 8.27 -17.45 -5.29
N GLN A 55 7.38 -18.44 -5.28
CA GLN A 55 5.95 -18.25 -5.08
C GLN A 55 5.46 -19.18 -3.98
N ILE A 56 5.25 -18.67 -2.76
CA ILE A 56 4.47 -19.39 -1.74
C ILE A 56 3.02 -18.97 -1.94
N LEU A 57 2.12 -19.92 -2.13
CA LEU A 57 0.72 -19.69 -2.51
C LEU A 57 -0.24 -20.51 -1.61
N PRO A 58 -1.54 -20.14 -1.49
CA PRO A 58 -2.52 -20.91 -0.73
C PRO A 58 -2.61 -22.39 -1.18
N ASP A 59 -2.45 -22.64 -2.48
CA ASP A 59 -2.40 -23.98 -3.09
C ASP A 59 -1.24 -24.86 -2.57
N ASP A 60 -0.23 -24.29 -1.90
CA ASP A 60 0.78 -25.08 -1.20
C ASP A 60 0.19 -25.85 0.00
N GLY A 61 -1.02 -25.50 0.47
CA GLY A 61 -1.78 -26.30 1.43
C GLY A 61 -1.16 -26.35 2.83
N PHE A 62 -0.54 -25.26 3.27
CA PHE A 62 -0.17 -25.04 4.68
C PHE A 62 -1.45 -24.79 5.48
N ARG A 63 -1.56 -25.40 6.66
CA ARG A 63 -2.74 -25.32 7.54
C ARG A 63 -2.54 -24.49 8.80
N THR A 64 -1.30 -24.15 9.10
CA THR A 64 -0.90 -23.39 10.28
C THR A 64 0.28 -22.50 9.95
N VAL A 65 0.42 -21.38 10.67
CA VAL A 65 1.56 -20.47 10.48
C VAL A 65 2.89 -21.19 10.74
N ARG A 66 2.94 -22.05 11.76
CA ARG A 66 4.11 -22.88 12.08
C ARG A 66 4.58 -23.74 10.90
N GLY A 67 3.64 -24.34 10.18
CA GLY A 67 3.94 -25.17 9.00
C GLY A 67 4.52 -24.36 7.85
N LEU A 68 4.03 -23.13 7.65
CA LEU A 68 4.59 -22.18 6.70
C LEU A 68 6.00 -21.73 7.12
N ASN A 69 6.19 -21.30 8.37
CA ASN A 69 7.49 -20.85 8.90
C ASN A 69 8.58 -21.92 8.71
N GLU A 70 8.32 -23.16 9.12
CA GLU A 70 9.28 -24.26 8.95
C GLU A 70 9.54 -24.59 7.47
N PHE A 71 8.52 -24.59 6.60
CA PHE A 71 8.73 -24.81 5.17
C PHE A 71 9.57 -23.69 4.54
N ALA A 72 9.20 -22.43 4.76
CA ALA A 72 9.90 -21.27 4.24
C ALA A 72 11.36 -21.23 4.72
N LYS A 73 11.60 -21.46 6.02
CA LYS A 73 12.95 -21.57 6.59
C LYS A 73 13.80 -22.61 5.86
N HIS A 74 13.29 -23.83 5.65
CA HIS A 74 14.02 -24.86 4.90
C HIS A 74 14.22 -24.52 3.42
N LEU A 75 13.21 -23.95 2.77
CA LEU A 75 13.23 -23.50 1.37
C LEU A 75 14.33 -22.44 1.15
N LEU A 76 14.38 -21.41 2.00
CA LEU A 76 15.32 -20.30 1.95
C LEU A 76 16.75 -20.72 2.36
N LEU A 77 16.90 -21.70 3.26
CA LEU A 77 18.19 -22.29 3.62
C LEU A 77 18.80 -23.13 2.49
N LEU A 78 17.97 -23.82 1.71
CA LEU A 78 18.40 -24.73 0.63
C LEU A 78 18.47 -24.07 -0.76
N ARG A 79 17.94 -22.85 -0.90
CA ARG A 79 18.05 -22.01 -2.10
C ARG A 79 19.50 -21.62 -2.36
N ASP A 80 19.86 -21.53 -3.64
CA ASP A 80 21.17 -21.02 -4.05
C ASP A 80 21.23 -19.50 -3.85
N ARG A 81 22.12 -19.04 -2.96
CA ARG A 81 22.30 -17.61 -2.63
C ARG A 81 22.96 -16.81 -3.75
N ALA A 82 23.61 -17.47 -4.71
CA ALA A 82 24.15 -16.82 -5.90
C ALA A 82 23.09 -16.65 -7.01
N ALA A 83 21.95 -17.34 -6.91
CA ALA A 83 20.89 -17.27 -7.89
C ALA A 83 19.96 -16.07 -7.63
N LEU A 84 20.03 -15.10 -8.55
CA LEU A 84 19.17 -13.92 -8.54
C LEU A 84 17.69 -14.30 -8.49
N LEU A 85 16.92 -13.49 -7.77
CA LEU A 85 15.47 -13.59 -7.70
C LEU A 85 14.87 -12.41 -8.48
N ASP A 86 14.02 -12.68 -9.45
CA ASP A 86 13.26 -11.64 -10.17
C ASP A 86 12.05 -11.23 -9.33
N ALA A 87 11.30 -12.21 -8.80
CA ALA A 87 10.15 -11.95 -7.93
C ALA A 87 10.03 -12.92 -6.74
N CYS A 88 9.67 -12.38 -5.58
CA CYS A 88 9.23 -13.11 -4.40
C CYS A 88 7.74 -12.81 -4.15
N VAL A 89 6.89 -13.83 -4.22
CA VAL A 89 5.47 -13.73 -3.90
C VAL A 89 5.18 -14.65 -2.73
N ILE A 90 4.58 -14.10 -1.68
CA ILE A 90 4.13 -14.83 -0.50
C ILE A 90 2.66 -14.48 -0.32
N ASN A 91 1.79 -15.43 -0.62
CA ASN A 91 0.37 -15.36 -0.37
C ASN A 91 -0.01 -16.53 0.54
N PHE A 92 -0.54 -16.21 1.72
CA PHE A 92 -0.96 -17.19 2.71
C PHE A 92 -2.19 -16.67 3.46
N ASP A 93 -3.18 -17.53 3.63
CA ASP A 93 -4.42 -17.25 4.33
C ASP A 93 -4.62 -18.35 5.37
N CYS A 94 -4.77 -17.96 6.64
CA CYS A 94 -4.79 -18.87 7.78
C CYS A 94 -5.87 -18.46 8.78
N CYS A 95 -7.07 -19.00 8.58
CA CYS A 95 -8.11 -19.03 9.60
C CYS A 95 -7.86 -20.24 10.53
N GLU A 96 -7.02 -20.07 11.56
CA GLU A 96 -6.84 -21.11 12.59
C GLU A 96 -8.11 -21.18 13.47
N PHE A 97 -9.05 -22.05 13.09
CA PHE A 97 -10.35 -22.21 13.77
C PHE A 97 -10.28 -23.02 15.09
N GLU A 98 -9.11 -23.47 15.54
CA GLU A 98 -9.00 -24.52 16.57
C GLU A 98 -8.11 -24.17 17.78
N SER A 99 -8.80 -23.97 18.91
CA SER A 99 -8.34 -24.03 20.31
C SER A 99 -7.61 -22.81 20.92
N TYR A 100 -8.34 -22.16 21.85
CA TYR A 100 -7.95 -21.04 22.73
C TYR A 100 -6.80 -21.33 23.74
N GLN A 101 -5.84 -22.21 23.44
CA GLN A 101 -4.84 -22.67 24.43
C GLN A 101 -3.38 -22.29 24.09
N ASP A 102 -3.05 -22.09 22.82
CA ASP A 102 -1.77 -21.55 22.38
C ASP A 102 -1.99 -20.20 21.68
N LEU A 103 -1.07 -19.25 21.86
CA LEU A 103 -1.02 -18.05 21.01
C LEU A 103 -0.57 -18.46 19.61
N PRO A 104 -1.18 -17.94 18.53
CA PRO A 104 -0.74 -18.27 17.17
C PRO A 104 0.73 -17.87 16.95
N ASP A 105 1.49 -18.73 16.27
CA ASP A 105 2.87 -18.43 15.87
C ASP A 105 2.86 -17.23 14.89
N ASP A 106 3.66 -16.18 15.15
CA ASP A 106 3.82 -15.08 14.19
C ASP A 106 4.52 -15.56 12.91
N PRO A 107 4.06 -15.17 11.70
CA PRO A 107 4.73 -15.53 10.45
C PRO A 107 6.06 -14.78 10.28
N ASP A 108 7.11 -15.50 9.86
CA ASP A 108 8.52 -15.07 9.78
C ASP A 108 8.82 -14.05 8.64
N VAL A 109 7.90 -13.14 8.32
CA VAL A 109 7.97 -12.25 7.14
C VAL A 109 9.23 -11.39 7.12
N GLY A 110 9.73 -10.98 8.28
CA GLY A 110 11.03 -10.29 8.39
C GLY A 110 12.20 -11.10 7.81
N LEU A 111 12.24 -12.39 8.08
CA LEU A 111 13.24 -13.31 7.52
C LEU A 111 13.07 -13.44 6.01
N TRP A 112 11.83 -13.53 5.54
CA TRP A 112 11.51 -13.73 4.12
C TRP A 112 11.82 -12.49 3.27
N LEU A 113 11.47 -11.29 3.77
CA LEU A 113 11.82 -10.00 3.15
C LEU A 113 13.34 -9.84 3.05
N ARG A 114 14.08 -10.09 4.14
CA ARG A 114 15.56 -10.03 4.15
C ARG A 114 16.16 -11.05 3.18
N HIS A 115 15.61 -12.26 3.09
CA HIS A 115 16.09 -13.25 2.13
C HIS A 115 15.85 -12.79 0.68
N ALA A 116 14.65 -12.33 0.35
CA ALA A 116 14.32 -11.82 -0.99
C ALA A 116 15.25 -10.67 -1.39
N VAL A 117 15.45 -9.69 -0.50
CA VAL A 117 16.37 -8.57 -0.70
C VAL A 117 17.82 -9.03 -0.89
N SER A 118 18.32 -9.97 -0.08
CA SER A 118 19.68 -10.50 -0.26
C SER A 118 19.87 -11.31 -1.55
N CYS A 119 18.79 -11.88 -2.10
CA CYS A 119 18.77 -12.49 -3.45
C CYS A 119 18.52 -11.47 -4.59
N GLN A 120 18.61 -10.16 -4.30
CA GLN A 120 18.43 -9.06 -5.25
C GLN A 120 17.03 -9.00 -5.90
N ALA A 121 15.99 -9.40 -5.17
CA ALA A 121 14.59 -9.34 -5.63
C ALA A 121 14.21 -7.99 -6.25
N GLN A 122 13.70 -8.01 -7.48
CA GLN A 122 13.18 -6.83 -8.17
C GLN A 122 11.71 -6.57 -7.82
N TRP A 123 10.93 -7.62 -7.56
CA TRP A 123 9.54 -7.54 -7.12
C TRP A 123 9.33 -8.36 -5.84
N ILE A 124 8.74 -7.75 -4.82
CA ILE A 124 8.28 -8.43 -3.62
C ILE A 124 6.78 -8.18 -3.46
N ARG A 125 5.99 -9.25 -3.31
CA ARG A 125 4.59 -9.21 -2.88
C ARG A 125 4.42 -10.05 -1.61
N VAL A 126 3.85 -9.45 -0.57
CA VAL A 126 3.44 -10.15 0.65
C VAL A 126 1.96 -9.88 0.90
N GLU A 127 1.20 -10.95 1.08
CA GLU A 127 -0.24 -10.96 1.29
C GLU A 127 -0.55 -12.07 2.29
N ILE A 128 -0.62 -11.71 3.56
CA ILE A 128 -0.75 -12.68 4.66
C ILE A 128 -1.92 -12.28 5.52
N TYR A 129 -2.86 -13.20 5.66
CA TYR A 129 -4.02 -13.08 6.55
C TYR A 129 -3.91 -14.15 7.64
N VAL A 130 -3.88 -13.72 8.91
CA VAL A 130 -3.82 -14.58 10.09
C VAL A 130 -4.77 -13.95 11.10
N GLU A 131 -5.92 -14.58 11.33
CA GLU A 131 -7.00 -14.04 12.18
C GLU A 131 -7.42 -12.59 11.80
N ASP A 132 -8.05 -11.87 12.73
CA ASP A 132 -8.58 -10.51 12.54
C ASP A 132 -7.58 -9.39 12.92
N ASP A 133 -6.30 -9.69 13.16
CA ASP A 133 -5.29 -8.69 13.60
C ASP A 133 -4.19 -8.52 12.51
N PRO A 134 -3.93 -7.30 11.99
CA PRO A 134 -3.04 -7.13 10.84
C PRO A 134 -1.57 -7.34 11.23
N LEU A 135 -0.86 -8.12 10.40
CA LEU A 135 0.47 -8.65 10.71
C LEU A 135 1.51 -7.55 10.99
N CYS A 136 2.09 -7.54 12.18
CA CYS A 136 3.20 -6.64 12.52
C CYS A 136 4.48 -7.00 11.75
N LEU A 137 4.85 -6.18 10.77
CA LEU A 137 6.18 -6.28 10.17
C LEU A 137 7.24 -5.79 11.16
N PRO A 138 8.44 -6.42 11.19
CA PRO A 138 9.49 -6.02 12.11
C PRO A 138 10.03 -4.63 11.75
N ASP A 139 10.30 -3.86 12.80
CA ASP A 139 10.72 -2.47 12.72
C ASP A 139 12.22 -2.38 12.35
N LEU A 140 12.53 -2.66 11.07
CA LEU A 140 13.83 -2.42 10.46
C LEU A 140 13.69 -1.89 9.01
N PRO A 141 14.59 -1.00 8.57
CA PRO A 141 14.57 -0.43 7.21
C PRO A 141 14.91 -1.46 6.14
N LEU A 142 14.22 -1.34 5.00
CA LEU A 142 14.45 -2.19 3.83
C LEU A 142 15.54 -1.57 2.94
N VAL A 143 16.63 -2.30 2.71
CA VAL A 143 17.79 -1.80 1.95
C VAL A 143 18.05 -2.68 0.72
N SER A 144 17.70 -2.21 -0.47
CA SER A 144 17.88 -2.94 -1.73
C SER A 144 18.21 -2.03 -2.91
N LYS A 145 19.31 -2.33 -3.61
CA LYS A 145 19.69 -1.64 -4.86
C LYS A 145 18.93 -2.13 -6.09
N HIS A 146 18.09 -3.16 -5.95
CA HIS A 146 17.48 -3.88 -7.07
C HIS A 146 15.94 -3.92 -7.01
N LEU A 147 15.35 -3.71 -5.82
CA LEU A 147 13.90 -3.72 -5.62
C LEU A 147 13.25 -2.57 -6.39
N ARG A 148 12.34 -2.89 -7.30
CA ARG A 148 11.56 -1.96 -8.13
C ARG A 148 10.09 -1.90 -7.74
N VAL A 149 9.54 -3.01 -7.26
CA VAL A 149 8.12 -3.13 -6.90
C VAL A 149 7.99 -3.75 -5.51
N LEU A 150 7.35 -3.04 -4.60
CA LEU A 150 6.95 -3.55 -3.28
C LEU A 150 5.43 -3.50 -3.15
N GLU A 151 4.80 -4.66 -2.93
CA GLU A 151 3.36 -4.81 -2.72
C GLU A 151 3.13 -5.50 -1.38
N LEU A 152 2.55 -4.80 -0.41
CA LEU A 152 2.29 -5.31 0.93
C LEU A 152 0.79 -5.23 1.22
N LYS A 153 0.19 -6.34 1.66
CA LYS A 153 -1.24 -6.42 1.95
C LYS A 153 -1.52 -6.94 3.36
N TYR A 154 -2.54 -6.37 4.00
CA TYR A 154 -3.03 -6.74 5.33
C TYR A 154 -1.98 -6.64 6.46
N VAL A 155 -0.94 -5.82 6.24
CA VAL A 155 0.17 -5.64 7.19
C VAL A 155 -0.01 -4.42 8.09
N LYS A 156 0.49 -4.52 9.31
CA LYS A 156 0.69 -3.41 10.24
C LYS A 156 2.13 -2.92 10.15
N ILE A 157 2.27 -1.64 9.83
CA ILE A 157 3.54 -1.01 9.44
C ILE A 157 3.92 0.05 10.48
N LYS A 158 5.22 0.11 10.80
CA LYS A 158 5.84 1.07 11.73
C LYS A 158 6.85 1.97 11.00
N ASP A 159 7.25 3.05 11.68
CA ASP A 159 8.14 4.10 11.17
C ASP A 159 9.38 3.61 10.42
N SER A 160 10.17 2.68 10.96
CA SER A 160 11.47 2.37 10.34
C SER A 160 11.35 1.59 9.02
N LEU A 161 10.21 0.94 8.76
CA LEU A 161 9.98 0.21 7.52
C LEU A 161 9.62 1.12 6.34
N VAL A 162 9.06 2.31 6.61
CA VAL A 162 8.56 3.23 5.58
C VAL A 162 9.56 4.29 5.14
N ASP A 163 10.77 4.27 5.70
CA ASP A 163 11.93 4.93 5.10
C ASP A 163 12.53 4.05 3.99
N PHE A 164 12.14 4.35 2.74
CA PHE A 164 12.66 3.66 1.56
C PHE A 164 13.90 4.36 0.96
N SER A 165 14.60 5.22 1.70
CA SER A 165 15.88 5.80 1.26
C SER A 165 16.93 4.74 0.93
N GLY A 166 16.91 3.60 1.63
CA GLY A 166 17.72 2.41 1.35
C GLY A 166 17.36 1.66 0.05
N CYS A 167 16.28 2.03 -0.64
CA CYS A 167 15.77 1.39 -1.86
C CYS A 167 15.77 2.33 -3.09
N PRO A 168 16.94 2.76 -3.59
CA PRO A 168 17.03 3.78 -4.66
C PRO A 168 16.50 3.34 -6.03
N ALA A 169 16.17 2.05 -6.22
CA ALA A 169 15.58 1.51 -7.44
C ALA A 169 14.05 1.31 -7.37
N LEU A 170 13.42 1.60 -6.22
CA LEU A 170 12.00 1.35 -5.99
C LEU A 170 11.13 2.34 -6.77
N GLU A 171 10.40 1.88 -7.77
CA GLU A 171 9.56 2.73 -8.64
C GLU A 171 8.08 2.62 -8.28
N HIS A 172 7.63 1.46 -7.82
CA HIS A 172 6.23 1.17 -7.49
C HIS A 172 6.10 0.70 -6.04
N LEU A 173 5.27 1.40 -5.26
CA LEU A 173 4.95 1.06 -3.89
C LEU A 173 3.44 0.89 -3.74
N LYS A 174 2.99 -0.26 -3.24
CA LYS A 174 1.58 -0.57 -3.09
C LYS A 174 1.25 -1.11 -1.70
N PHE A 175 0.25 -0.53 -1.07
CA PHE A 175 -0.36 -0.98 0.19
C PHE A 175 -1.83 -1.32 -0.05
N TRP A 176 -2.29 -2.46 0.47
CA TRP A 176 -3.68 -2.92 0.35
C TRP A 176 -4.20 -3.45 1.69
N GLY A 177 -5.19 -2.80 2.28
CA GLY A 177 -5.62 -3.12 3.65
C GLY A 177 -4.51 -2.83 4.68
N GLY A 178 -4.70 -3.35 5.90
CA GLY A 178 -3.73 -3.21 6.98
C GLY A 178 -3.72 -1.82 7.62
N PHE A 179 -2.73 -1.57 8.48
CA PHE A 179 -2.71 -0.42 9.37
C PHE A 179 -1.35 0.27 9.43
N ILE A 180 -1.33 1.58 9.19
CA ILE A 180 -0.12 2.39 9.08
C ILE A 180 0.04 3.21 10.37
N HIS A 181 1.00 2.76 11.18
CA HIS A 181 1.42 3.41 12.41
C HIS A 181 2.81 4.02 12.22
N ALA A 182 2.91 4.97 11.28
CA ALA A 182 4.13 5.68 10.95
C ALA A 182 3.87 7.19 10.83
N HIS A 183 4.77 7.99 11.39
CA HIS A 183 4.76 9.45 11.34
C HIS A 183 5.11 9.97 9.95
N THR A 184 6.03 9.33 9.24
CA THR A 184 6.48 9.76 7.90
C THR A 184 6.76 8.56 6.99
N ILE A 185 6.09 8.50 5.84
CA ILE A 185 6.45 7.62 4.71
C ILE A 185 7.34 8.43 3.77
N SER A 186 8.55 7.93 3.49
CA SER A 186 9.51 8.63 2.61
C SER A 186 10.14 7.73 1.56
N SER A 187 10.35 8.28 0.36
CA SER A 187 11.12 7.60 -0.68
C SER A 187 11.72 8.58 -1.69
N PRO A 188 13.02 8.48 -2.01
CA PRO A 188 13.64 9.32 -3.04
C PRO A 188 13.37 8.83 -4.47
N SER A 189 12.83 7.62 -4.66
CA SER A 189 12.79 6.90 -5.94
C SER A 189 11.39 6.53 -6.44
N VAL A 190 10.41 6.39 -5.54
CA VAL A 190 9.05 5.94 -5.89
C VAL A 190 8.37 6.91 -6.84
N LYS A 191 7.87 6.39 -7.97
CA LYS A 191 7.15 7.11 -9.02
C LYS A 191 5.64 6.87 -8.98
N HIS A 192 5.23 5.69 -8.52
CA HIS A 192 3.83 5.29 -8.47
C HIS A 192 3.49 4.70 -7.10
N MET A 193 2.58 5.35 -6.39
CA MET A 193 2.09 4.92 -5.08
C MET A 193 0.60 4.56 -5.15
N ILE A 194 0.24 3.41 -4.61
CA ILE A 194 -1.15 2.97 -4.42
C ILE A 194 -1.34 2.59 -2.96
N MET A 195 -2.38 3.12 -2.32
CA MET A 195 -2.82 2.75 -0.98
C MET A 195 -4.34 2.57 -1.06
N ASP A 196 -4.83 1.37 -0.79
CA ASP A 196 -6.24 1.03 -0.96
C ASP A 196 -6.74 0.22 0.25
N GLY A 197 -7.76 0.70 0.97
CA GLY A 197 -8.28 0.02 2.17
C GLY A 197 -7.41 0.18 3.44
N CYS A 198 -6.39 1.04 3.41
CA CYS A 198 -5.44 1.18 4.53
C CYS A 198 -6.00 2.05 5.67
N GLY A 199 -5.84 1.60 6.91
CA GLY A 199 -6.08 2.42 8.10
C GLY A 199 -4.87 3.27 8.46
N PHE A 200 -5.09 4.53 8.82
CA PHE A 200 -4.06 5.45 9.34
C PHE A 200 -4.29 5.74 10.83
N ASN A 201 -3.21 5.92 11.58
CA ASN A 201 -3.31 6.13 13.02
C ASN A 201 -4.09 7.41 13.38
N ARG A 202 -5.00 7.31 14.35
CA ARG A 202 -5.84 8.46 14.76
C ARG A 202 -5.17 9.46 15.72
N LYS A 203 -4.02 9.12 16.33
CA LYS A 203 -3.34 9.98 17.33
C LYS A 203 -2.32 10.95 16.74
N PHE A 204 -1.85 10.65 15.53
CA PHE A 204 -0.91 11.50 14.81
C PHE A 204 -1.17 11.37 13.31
N ARG A 205 -0.94 12.46 12.56
CA ARG A 205 -1.13 12.46 11.12
C ARG A 205 0.13 11.95 10.42
N THR A 206 0.03 10.79 9.76
CA THR A 206 1.07 10.28 8.86
C THR A 206 1.35 11.30 7.76
N ARG A 207 2.61 11.67 7.58
CA ARG A 207 3.11 12.48 6.46
C ARG A 207 3.58 11.55 5.35
N ILE A 208 3.35 11.93 4.10
CA ILE A 208 3.87 11.21 2.92
C ILE A 208 4.74 12.21 2.17
N SER A 209 6.06 12.00 2.17
CA SER A 209 7.05 12.86 1.53
C SER A 209 7.82 12.05 0.47
N VAL A 210 7.38 12.16 -0.78
CA VAL A 210 7.89 11.35 -1.90
C VAL A 210 8.17 12.27 -3.09
N PRO A 211 9.34 12.93 -3.13
CA PRO A 211 9.60 14.00 -4.10
C PRO A 211 9.64 13.53 -5.56
N SER A 212 9.86 12.23 -5.79
CA SER A 212 9.90 11.61 -7.12
C SER A 212 8.56 11.07 -7.61
N LEU A 213 7.47 11.26 -6.84
CA LEU A 213 6.16 10.68 -7.15
C LEU A 213 5.55 11.34 -8.39
N ILE A 214 5.06 10.51 -9.33
CA ILE A 214 4.39 10.91 -10.58
C ILE A 214 2.89 10.59 -10.52
N SER A 215 2.52 9.49 -9.83
CA SER A 215 1.14 9.03 -9.68
C SER A 215 0.83 8.59 -8.26
N LEU A 216 -0.26 9.11 -7.69
CA LEU A 216 -0.78 8.76 -6.37
C LEU A 216 -2.20 8.20 -6.49
N GLN A 217 -2.47 7.09 -5.81
CA GLN A 217 -3.83 6.59 -5.57
C GLN A 217 -4.01 6.33 -4.07
N LEU A 218 -4.93 7.05 -3.42
CA LEU A 218 -5.35 6.84 -2.04
C LEU A 218 -6.84 6.50 -2.06
N LYS A 219 -7.21 5.27 -1.70
CA LYS A 219 -8.57 4.75 -1.84
C LYS A 219 -9.04 4.06 -0.58
N HIS A 220 -10.34 4.17 -0.29
CA HIS A 220 -11.03 3.45 0.80
C HIS A 220 -10.27 3.48 2.15
N PHE A 221 -9.54 4.57 2.43
CA PHE A 221 -8.73 4.68 3.63
C PHE A 221 -9.57 5.16 4.81
N TRP A 222 -9.15 4.78 6.03
CA TRP A 222 -9.87 5.11 7.25
C TRP A 222 -8.93 5.62 8.34
N GLY A 223 -9.48 6.25 9.37
CA GLY A 223 -8.71 6.92 10.42
C GLY A 223 -8.39 8.37 10.06
N ALA A 224 -7.22 8.87 10.47
CA ALA A 224 -6.81 10.25 10.19
C ALA A 224 -6.25 10.41 8.78
N THR A 225 -6.73 11.39 8.03
CA THR A 225 -6.28 11.64 6.65
C THR A 225 -4.78 11.96 6.62
N PRO A 226 -3.95 11.27 5.80
CA PRO A 226 -2.52 11.54 5.72
C PRO A 226 -2.23 12.94 5.15
N PHE A 227 -1.14 13.55 5.62
CA PHE A 227 -0.62 14.81 5.10
C PHE A 227 0.29 14.53 3.90
N LEU A 228 0.08 15.22 2.78
CA LEU A 228 0.81 15.00 1.54
C LEU A 228 1.80 16.17 1.36
N GLU A 229 3.08 15.89 1.59
CA GLU A 229 4.18 16.86 1.66
C GLU A 229 5.18 16.55 0.53
N ASP A 230 5.86 17.57 -0.01
CA ASP A 230 6.90 17.44 -1.05
C ASP A 230 6.65 16.38 -2.15
N MET A 231 5.78 16.71 -3.12
CA MET A 231 5.51 15.88 -4.31
C MET A 231 5.62 16.69 -5.62
N PRO A 232 6.72 17.42 -5.88
CA PRO A 232 6.84 18.37 -6.98
C PRO A 232 6.66 17.77 -8.39
N LEU A 233 6.87 16.46 -8.55
CA LEU A 233 6.75 15.75 -9.83
C LEU A 233 5.39 15.08 -10.07
N LEU A 234 4.44 15.22 -9.14
CA LEU A 234 3.16 14.52 -9.21
C LEU A 234 2.31 15.09 -10.36
N VAL A 235 1.90 14.21 -11.28
CA VAL A 235 1.10 14.56 -12.47
C VAL A 235 -0.35 14.11 -12.31
N THR A 236 -0.58 12.95 -11.69
CA THR A 236 -1.92 12.37 -11.52
C THR A 236 -2.17 11.97 -10.07
N ALA A 237 -3.26 12.45 -9.46
CA ALA A 237 -3.70 12.01 -8.14
C ALA A 237 -5.12 11.47 -8.20
N SER A 238 -5.38 10.33 -7.55
CA SER A 238 -6.72 9.78 -7.32
C SER A 238 -6.92 9.65 -5.82
N VAL A 239 -7.95 10.28 -5.26
CA VAL A 239 -8.26 10.22 -3.83
C VAL A 239 -9.74 9.87 -3.64
N SER A 240 -10.01 8.77 -2.95
CA SER A 240 -11.38 8.41 -2.54
C SER A 240 -11.71 8.99 -1.19
N LEU A 241 -12.85 9.66 -1.08
CA LEU A 241 -13.42 10.19 0.15
C LEU A 241 -14.62 9.31 0.50
N SER A 242 -14.51 8.57 1.60
CA SER A 242 -15.59 7.73 2.14
C SER A 242 -15.96 8.17 3.56
N ASP A 243 -17.07 7.64 4.05
CA ASP A 243 -17.62 8.04 5.37
C ASP A 243 -16.73 7.55 6.53
N ASP A 244 -15.84 6.57 6.28
CA ASP A 244 -14.82 6.07 7.20
C ASP A 244 -13.59 7.01 7.39
N CYS A 245 -13.53 8.14 6.68
CA CYS A 245 -12.56 9.20 6.96
C CYS A 245 -12.99 9.99 8.22
N ARG A 246 -12.38 9.70 9.39
CA ARG A 246 -12.85 10.17 10.71
C ARG A 246 -12.00 11.31 11.31
N ASP A 247 -11.90 12.42 10.60
CA ASP A 247 -11.27 13.65 11.11
C ASP A 247 -12.36 14.67 11.54
N ARG A 248 -12.86 14.65 12.79
CA ARG A 248 -13.84 15.66 13.29
C ARG A 248 -13.56 16.09 14.73
N CYS A 249 -14.13 17.23 15.14
CA CYS A 249 -14.16 17.69 16.52
C CYS A 249 -15.62 18.00 16.93
N VAL A 250 -16.12 17.46 18.05
CA VAL A 250 -17.58 17.38 18.32
C VAL A 250 -18.23 18.76 18.51
N ASN A 251 -17.46 19.76 18.95
CA ASN A 251 -17.99 21.10 19.23
C ASN A 251 -18.21 21.98 17.98
N THR A 252 -17.77 21.59 16.77
CA THR A 252 -18.22 22.26 15.52
C THR A 252 -18.27 21.31 14.33
N GLU A 253 -19.21 21.55 13.41
CA GLU A 253 -19.30 20.87 12.12
C GLU A 253 -18.08 21.14 11.19
N PHE A 254 -17.17 22.05 11.55
CA PHE A 254 -16.16 22.65 10.66
C PHE A 254 -14.73 22.79 11.24
N GLY A 255 -14.34 21.95 12.20
CA GLY A 255 -12.95 21.85 12.67
C GLY A 255 -12.69 22.45 14.05
N LYS A 256 -11.58 23.19 14.22
CA LYS A 256 -11.15 23.65 15.57
C LYS A 256 -12.15 24.64 16.18
N CYS A 257 -12.86 24.18 17.20
CA CYS A 257 -13.94 24.86 17.91
C CYS A 257 -13.55 26.18 18.65
N GLY A 258 -12.27 26.52 18.71
CA GLY A 258 -11.76 27.72 19.38
C GLY A 258 -11.72 27.66 20.92
N ASP A 259 -12.30 26.64 21.54
CA ASP A 259 -12.23 26.41 22.98
C ASP A 259 -10.90 25.70 23.35
N PRO A 260 -10.06 26.27 24.24
CA PRO A 260 -8.84 25.64 24.70
C PRO A 260 -9.05 24.38 25.58
N GLY A 261 -10.28 24.13 26.06
CA GLY A 261 -10.68 22.90 26.76
C GLY A 261 -11.29 21.81 25.86
N CYS A 262 -11.29 22.00 24.54
CA CYS A 262 -12.03 21.20 23.58
C CYS A 262 -11.30 19.88 23.24
N PHE A 263 -11.75 18.80 23.88
CA PHE A 263 -11.07 17.49 23.88
C PHE A 263 -10.79 16.91 22.47
N ASP A 264 -11.71 17.04 21.52
CA ASP A 264 -11.57 16.45 20.17
C ASP A 264 -10.77 17.34 19.18
N CYS A 265 -10.38 18.55 19.60
CA CYS A 265 -9.72 19.53 18.74
C CYS A 265 -8.18 19.53 18.92
N GLY A 266 -7.67 18.68 19.82
CA GLY A 266 -6.30 18.18 19.82
C GLY A 266 -6.23 16.81 19.14
N ALA A 267 -5.02 16.34 18.81
CA ALA A 267 -4.83 15.06 18.11
C ALA A 267 -5.08 13.80 19.00
N ASN A 268 -5.83 13.91 20.10
CA ASN A 268 -5.95 12.87 21.11
C ASN A 268 -7.37 12.73 21.65
N LYS A 269 -7.97 11.56 21.35
CA LYS A 269 -9.28 11.01 21.79
C LYS A 269 -10.38 11.23 20.74
N VAL A 270 -11.04 10.14 20.37
CA VAL A 270 -11.93 10.01 19.21
C VAL A 270 -13.28 9.49 19.67
N ILE A 271 -14.35 10.20 19.37
CA ILE A 271 -15.73 9.70 19.47
C ILE A 271 -16.52 10.08 18.19
N ASP A 272 -16.79 9.04 17.41
CA ASP A 272 -17.78 8.78 16.35
C ASP A 272 -18.29 9.79 15.28
N CYS A 273 -18.78 9.16 14.20
CA CYS A 273 -19.60 9.68 13.08
C CYS A 273 -18.92 10.65 12.08
N ASP A 274 -19.70 11.10 11.10
CA ASP A 274 -19.34 11.21 9.68
C ASP A 274 -18.78 12.58 9.20
N GLY A 275 -17.73 12.56 8.37
CA GLY A 275 -17.33 13.71 7.54
C GLY A 275 -15.84 13.77 7.17
N CYS A 276 -15.53 13.78 5.86
CA CYS A 276 -14.16 13.78 5.35
C CYS A 276 -13.51 15.18 5.30
N VAL A 277 -12.35 15.35 5.93
CA VAL A 277 -11.63 16.64 6.06
C VAL A 277 -10.94 17.14 4.80
N LEU A 278 -10.79 16.30 3.76
CA LEU A 278 -10.31 16.76 2.45
C LEU A 278 -11.19 17.86 1.83
N LEU A 279 -12.40 18.07 2.37
CA LEU A 279 -13.36 19.09 1.96
C LEU A 279 -13.62 20.22 2.97
N GLN A 280 -12.83 20.36 4.05
CA GLN A 280 -13.06 21.48 4.97
C GLN A 280 -12.51 22.81 4.44
N VAL A 281 -13.36 23.84 4.51
CA VAL A 281 -13.10 25.24 4.19
C VAL A 281 -13.44 26.08 5.42
N TYR A 282 -12.75 27.21 5.58
CA TYR A 282 -12.86 28.22 6.66
C TYR A 282 -12.17 27.89 7.99
N VAL A 283 -11.09 28.63 8.24
CA VAL A 283 -11.00 29.45 9.45
C VAL A 283 -10.59 30.86 9.00
N GLN A 284 -11.29 31.89 9.48
CA GLN A 284 -10.77 33.26 9.40
C GLN A 284 -10.98 34.02 10.72
N LYS A 285 -9.88 34.13 11.46
CA LYS A 285 -9.42 35.39 12.05
C LYS A 285 -7.93 35.25 12.39
N GLY A 286 -7.06 35.67 11.47
CA GLY A 286 -5.63 35.89 11.74
C GLY A 286 -4.63 35.03 10.96
N SER A 287 -5.03 33.91 10.35
CA SER A 287 -4.16 33.11 9.47
C SER A 287 -4.96 32.52 8.31
N GLU A 288 -4.31 32.41 7.14
CA GLU A 288 -4.89 31.86 5.92
C GLU A 288 -4.85 30.33 5.99
N VAL A 289 -6.01 29.66 5.86
CA VAL A 289 -6.11 28.19 5.97
C VAL A 289 -6.41 27.58 4.60
N VAL A 290 -5.52 26.71 4.17
CA VAL A 290 -5.54 26.01 2.88
C VAL A 290 -6.16 24.60 3.10
N PRO A 291 -7.24 24.22 2.39
CA PRO A 291 -7.81 22.86 2.49
C PRO A 291 -6.77 21.77 2.17
N HIS A 292 -6.87 20.55 2.73
CA HIS A 292 -5.90 19.47 2.45
C HIS A 292 -5.75 19.14 0.96
N LEU A 293 -6.82 19.27 0.16
CA LEU A 293 -6.76 19.18 -1.30
C LEU A 293 -5.86 20.27 -1.91
N ALA A 294 -5.98 21.50 -1.41
CA ALA A 294 -5.17 22.62 -1.86
C ALA A 294 -3.73 22.55 -1.32
N CYS A 295 -3.50 21.89 -0.17
CA CYS A 295 -2.17 21.57 0.35
C CYS A 295 -1.45 20.50 -0.51
N LEU A 296 -2.15 19.44 -0.92
CA LEU A 296 -1.64 18.50 -1.93
C LEU A 296 -1.19 19.25 -3.19
N LEU A 297 -2.03 20.18 -3.68
CA LEU A 297 -1.75 20.96 -4.88
C LEU A 297 -0.66 22.03 -4.71
N GLU A 298 -0.47 22.57 -3.50
CA GLU A 298 0.66 23.43 -3.10
C GLU A 298 1.98 22.66 -3.20
N HIS A 299 2.04 21.46 -2.63
CA HIS A 299 3.22 20.59 -2.67
C HIS A 299 3.39 19.84 -4.01
N ALA A 300 2.44 19.98 -4.94
CA ALA A 300 2.43 19.28 -6.24
C ALA A 300 2.10 20.22 -7.43
N PRO A 301 2.98 21.20 -7.75
CA PRO A 301 2.76 22.18 -8.80
C PRO A 301 2.60 21.62 -10.23
N LEU A 302 2.97 20.36 -10.49
CA LEU A 302 2.88 19.73 -11.82
C LEU A 302 1.61 18.89 -12.04
N VAL A 303 0.67 18.86 -11.09
CA VAL A 303 -0.55 18.04 -11.21
C VAL A 303 -1.39 18.52 -12.39
N GLU A 304 -1.58 17.62 -13.36
CA GLU A 304 -2.42 17.86 -14.54
C GLU A 304 -3.82 17.27 -14.36
N LYS A 305 -3.95 16.15 -13.65
CA LYS A 305 -5.22 15.46 -13.42
C LYS A 305 -5.42 15.07 -11.96
N ILE A 306 -6.56 15.48 -11.40
CA ILE A 306 -7.09 14.94 -10.14
C ILE A 306 -8.35 14.14 -10.43
N THR A 307 -8.49 12.99 -9.77
CA THR A 307 -9.75 12.25 -9.66
C THR A 307 -10.16 12.19 -8.18
N LEU A 308 -11.33 12.73 -7.86
CA LEU A 308 -11.96 12.61 -6.54
C LEU A 308 -13.10 11.60 -6.64
N GLN A 309 -13.07 10.57 -5.80
CA GLN A 309 -14.11 9.54 -5.76
C GLN A 309 -14.85 9.64 -4.44
N LEU A 310 -16.10 10.09 -4.47
CA LEU A 310 -16.98 10.18 -3.31
C LEU A 310 -17.79 8.88 -3.25
N SER A 311 -17.66 8.12 -2.16
CA SER A 311 -18.42 6.88 -1.95
C SER A 311 -19.06 6.83 -0.58
N THR A 312 -20.12 6.03 -0.45
CA THR A 312 -20.86 5.77 0.80
C THR A 312 -20.72 4.31 1.26
N GLN A 313 -19.75 3.58 0.69
CA GLN A 313 -19.46 2.20 1.09
C GLN A 313 -18.63 2.20 2.38
N GLN A 314 -19.27 1.78 3.47
CA GLN A 314 -18.59 1.37 4.70
C GLN A 314 -17.66 0.17 4.41
N VAL A 315 -16.41 0.25 4.85
CA VAL A 315 -15.47 -0.87 4.76
C VAL A 315 -15.37 -1.52 6.14
N TYR A 316 -16.08 -2.64 6.33
CA TYR A 316 -16.06 -3.43 7.57
C TYR A 316 -14.70 -4.12 7.80
N LEU A 317 -13.64 -3.42 8.22
CA LEU A 317 -12.36 -4.03 8.57
C LEU A 317 -11.66 -3.40 9.79
N LEU A 318 -11.43 -4.26 10.79
CA LEU A 318 -10.43 -4.23 11.88
C LEU A 318 -10.43 -3.00 12.82
N GLN A 319 -10.80 -3.22 14.08
CA GLN A 319 -10.85 -2.20 15.14
C GLN A 319 -9.45 -1.90 15.73
N GLU A 320 -9.19 -0.64 16.13
CA GLU A 320 -7.92 -0.28 16.80
C GLU A 320 -7.84 -0.81 18.25
N PRO A 321 -6.68 -1.33 18.70
CA PRO A 321 -6.43 -1.58 20.12
C PRO A 321 -6.11 -0.28 20.88
N TYR A 322 -6.85 -0.05 21.97
CA TYR A 322 -6.76 1.15 22.82
C TYR A 322 -5.50 1.21 23.69
N ASN A 323 -4.88 2.40 23.81
CA ASN A 323 -4.22 2.96 25.02
C ASN A 323 -3.45 4.27 24.72
N PHE A 324 -3.46 5.24 25.64
CA PHE A 324 -2.93 6.62 25.48
C PHE A 324 -1.81 6.97 26.46
N VAL A 325 -0.85 7.83 26.04
CA VAL A 325 -0.09 8.80 26.87
C VAL A 325 0.22 10.05 26.00
N GLU A 326 0.29 11.23 26.61
CA GLU A 326 0.45 12.57 25.99
C GLU A 326 1.90 13.12 26.10
N ILE A 327 2.24 14.22 25.38
CA ILE A 327 3.25 15.27 25.70
C ILE A 327 3.22 16.41 24.63
N GLU A 328 3.63 17.63 25.00
CA GLU A 328 3.61 18.90 24.23
C GLU A 328 5.00 19.18 23.53
N ASP A 329 5.32 20.26 22.81
CA ASP A 329 4.75 21.60 22.55
C ASP A 329 5.32 22.24 21.24
N SER A 330 4.78 23.40 20.82
CA SER A 330 5.47 24.60 20.27
C SER A 330 5.40 24.99 18.78
N ASP A 331 5.27 26.31 18.56
CA ASP A 331 4.93 27.02 17.31
C ASP A 331 6.09 27.41 16.37
N LYS A 332 5.79 27.61 15.07
CA LYS A 332 6.00 28.88 14.29
C LYS A 332 5.47 28.82 12.84
N PRO A 333 5.28 29.96 12.11
CA PRO A 333 4.18 30.09 11.14
C PRO A 333 4.52 30.48 9.66
N LEU A 334 3.44 30.49 8.84
CA LEU A 334 3.20 31.20 7.54
C LEU A 334 3.66 30.57 6.21
N LYS A 335 2.73 30.40 5.25
CA LYS A 335 2.65 31.22 4.00
C LYS A 335 1.37 31.06 3.13
N GLN A 336 1.23 32.01 2.20
CA GLN A 336 0.09 32.38 1.34
C GLN A 336 -0.42 31.36 0.32
N ALA A 337 -1.68 31.55 -0.12
CA ALA A 337 -2.38 30.79 -1.15
C ALA A 337 -1.67 30.66 -2.53
N PHE A 338 -1.86 29.51 -3.18
CA PHE A 338 -1.15 29.10 -4.39
C PHE A 338 -2.06 29.03 -5.63
N PRO A 339 -1.69 29.62 -6.79
CA PRO A 339 -2.48 29.54 -8.02
C PRO A 339 -2.19 28.26 -8.85
N PHE A 340 -3.25 27.55 -9.23
CA PHE A 340 -3.25 26.22 -9.86
C PHE A 340 -3.02 26.31 -11.37
N LYS A 341 -1.78 26.60 -11.77
CA LYS A 341 -1.44 26.90 -13.18
C LYS A 341 -1.54 25.69 -14.12
N ASN A 342 -1.21 24.48 -13.63
CA ASN A 342 -1.03 23.30 -14.48
C ASN A 342 -2.20 22.29 -14.47
N LEU A 343 -3.15 22.44 -13.55
CA LEU A 343 -4.31 21.55 -13.45
C LEU A 343 -5.16 21.67 -14.72
N LYS A 344 -5.32 20.55 -15.46
CA LYS A 344 -6.06 20.46 -16.72
C LYS A 344 -7.44 19.82 -16.54
N ILE A 345 -7.53 18.79 -15.70
CA ILE A 345 -8.73 17.96 -15.51
C ILE A 345 -8.94 17.71 -14.02
N VAL A 346 -10.18 17.94 -13.56
CA VAL A 346 -10.68 17.42 -12.28
C VAL A 346 -11.85 16.50 -12.60
N GLU A 347 -11.72 15.20 -12.33
CA GLU A 347 -12.82 14.24 -12.43
C GLU A 347 -13.43 14.04 -11.05
N ILE A 348 -14.72 14.35 -10.89
CA ILE A 348 -15.47 14.01 -9.69
C ILE A 348 -16.33 12.79 -10.02
N LYS A 349 -16.17 11.71 -9.25
CA LYS A 349 -16.97 10.49 -9.34
C LYS A 349 -17.80 10.40 -8.07
N CYS A 350 -19.11 10.32 -8.19
CA CYS A 350 -20.01 10.28 -7.04
C CYS A 350 -21.31 9.53 -7.38
N HIS A 351 -22.02 9.12 -6.33
CA HIS A 351 -23.43 8.73 -6.46
C HIS A 351 -24.31 9.95 -6.73
N GLU A 352 -25.46 9.72 -7.35
CA GLU A 352 -26.47 10.75 -7.58
C GLU A 352 -26.98 11.29 -6.24
N GLY A 353 -26.94 12.62 -6.06
CA GLY A 353 -27.35 13.30 -4.83
C GLY A 353 -26.30 13.43 -3.73
N ASP A 354 -25.03 13.07 -3.95
CA ASP A 354 -23.97 13.25 -2.94
C ASP A 354 -23.71 14.75 -2.64
N GLU A 355 -24.14 15.20 -1.46
CA GLU A 355 -24.07 16.62 -1.06
C GLU A 355 -22.63 17.17 -1.01
N ARG A 356 -21.62 16.29 -0.86
CA ARG A 356 -20.21 16.65 -0.77
C ARG A 356 -19.67 17.27 -2.06
N VAL A 357 -20.28 16.95 -3.20
CA VAL A 357 -19.93 17.54 -4.52
C VAL A 357 -19.99 19.07 -4.47
N ASN A 358 -21.03 19.64 -3.85
CA ASN A 358 -21.18 21.09 -3.72
C ASN A 358 -20.04 21.74 -2.93
N THR A 359 -19.47 21.02 -1.96
CA THR A 359 -18.32 21.49 -1.17
C THR A 359 -17.02 21.38 -1.98
N VAL A 360 -16.82 20.31 -2.74
CA VAL A 360 -15.71 20.16 -3.70
C VAL A 360 -15.69 21.33 -4.70
N LEU A 361 -16.83 21.62 -5.33
CA LEU A 361 -16.95 22.69 -6.33
C LEU A 361 -16.67 24.08 -5.73
N LYS A 362 -17.12 24.35 -4.50
CA LYS A 362 -16.79 25.58 -3.75
C LYS A 362 -15.28 25.72 -3.52
N ILE A 363 -14.60 24.65 -3.08
CA ILE A 363 -13.13 24.65 -2.90
C ILE A 363 -12.44 24.99 -4.22
N LEU A 364 -12.77 24.29 -5.31
CA LEU A 364 -12.12 24.46 -6.60
C LEU A 364 -12.31 25.88 -7.16
N SER A 365 -13.52 26.44 -7.03
CA SER A 365 -13.82 27.81 -7.47
C SER A 365 -13.11 28.89 -6.64
N GLN A 366 -13.07 28.78 -5.31
CA GLN A 366 -12.28 29.67 -4.44
C GLN A 366 -10.79 29.65 -4.79
N ASN A 367 -10.31 28.49 -5.23
CA ASN A 367 -8.96 28.24 -5.69
C ASN A 367 -8.73 28.64 -7.17
N SER A 368 -9.65 29.35 -7.82
CA SER A 368 -9.50 29.78 -9.23
C SER A 368 -9.30 28.65 -10.24
N VAL A 369 -9.78 27.43 -9.94
CA VAL A 369 -9.86 26.34 -10.93
C VAL A 369 -11.10 26.59 -11.80
N PRO A 370 -10.96 26.77 -13.14
CA PRO A 370 -12.10 27.00 -14.01
C PRO A 370 -13.06 25.80 -14.02
N LEU A 371 -14.37 26.06 -13.90
CA LEU A 371 -15.41 25.02 -13.91
C LEU A 371 -15.39 24.18 -15.20
N GLU A 372 -14.95 24.75 -16.32
CA GLU A 372 -14.75 24.07 -17.61
C GLU A 372 -13.74 22.90 -17.56
N LYS A 373 -12.91 22.83 -16.51
CA LYS A 373 -11.95 21.74 -16.29
C LYS A 373 -12.51 20.61 -15.42
N ILE A 374 -13.75 20.74 -14.94
CA ILE A 374 -14.38 19.80 -14.03
C ILE A 374 -15.31 18.88 -14.84
N ASN A 375 -15.02 17.58 -14.79
CA ASN A 375 -15.84 16.53 -15.38
C ASN A 375 -16.57 15.77 -14.25
N ASP A 376 -17.85 16.06 -14.08
CA ASP A 376 -18.71 15.32 -13.16
C ASP A 376 -19.18 14.02 -13.83
N LEU A 377 -18.67 12.90 -13.34
CA LEU A 377 -19.00 11.54 -13.78
C LEU A 377 -19.87 10.86 -12.74
N VAL A 378 -21.19 11.05 -12.87
CA VAL A 378 -22.18 10.33 -12.05
C VAL A 378 -22.06 8.84 -12.36
N SER A 379 -21.73 8.03 -11.36
CA SER A 379 -21.76 6.58 -11.50
C SER A 379 -23.19 6.09 -11.43
N SER A 380 -23.74 5.68 -12.58
CA SER A 380 -24.98 4.91 -12.68
C SER A 380 -24.87 3.60 -11.87
N PRO A 381 -25.97 3.12 -11.25
CA PRO A 381 -25.96 2.07 -10.23
C PRO A 381 -25.47 0.69 -10.70
#